data_AF-A0A1X7LDW8-F1
#
_entry.id   AF-A0A1X7LDW8-F1
#
_cell.length_a   1.000
_cell.length_b   1.000
_cell.length_c   1.000
_cell.angle_alpha   90.00
_cell.angle_beta   90.00
_cell.angle_gamma   90.00
#
_symmetry.space_group_name_H-M   'P 1'
#
loop_
_entity.id
_entity.type
_entity.pdbx_description
1 polymer ?
#
loop_
_entity_poly.entity_id
_entity_poly.type
_entity_poly.pdbx_seq_one_letter_code
_entity_poly.pdbx_strand_id
1 'polypeptide(L)'
;MNISTHHIDSSGKSHNRNFRMSKLAFIKHLAIAGQAYSPSPQKLFRTIGMLLHYSHYMQSRAFNAGRFSEPPITLSDPTEKAQFSNLAGKAIADFLSKRIDNSLFTVNYESAMRIQGHKLKGQRPDLIAYTQNSIFAIEAKGRHQPNSGNMTVHKAQSQTGPIPVNFSIACVSYNLFNNVACNYHDPFIDNIEYDNTSLGILSRNYYKDILEFLNSDGFDFEETEIQ
;
A
#
# COMPACT_ATOMS: atom_id res chain seq x y z
N MET A 1 -3.69 -9.87 12.58
CA MET A 1 -3.64 -10.75 11.41
C MET A 1 -2.20 -11.14 11.13
N ASN A 2 -1.92 -12.43 10.97
CA ASN A 2 -0.64 -12.91 10.44
C ASN A 2 -0.83 -13.17 8.96
N ILE A 3 0.04 -12.62 8.13
CA ILE A 3 0.04 -12.82 6.68
C ILE A 3 1.15 -13.83 6.37
N SER A 4 0.77 -14.98 5.83
CA SER A 4 1.73 -15.95 5.30
C SER A 4 2.20 -15.48 3.93
N THR A 5 3.45 -15.05 3.84
CA THR A 5 4.03 -14.46 2.62
C THR A 5 5.05 -15.41 2.00
N HIS A 6 4.77 -15.86 0.79
CA HIS A 6 5.75 -16.48 -0.10
C HIS A 6 6.46 -15.36 -0.87
N HIS A 7 7.72 -15.12 -0.49
CA HIS A 7 8.56 -14.06 -1.03
C HIS A 7 9.60 -14.66 -1.97
N ILE A 8 9.62 -14.25 -3.23
CA ILE A 8 10.72 -14.52 -4.15
C ILE A 8 11.54 -13.24 -4.25
N ASP A 9 12.79 -13.30 -3.79
CA ASP A 9 13.68 -12.14 -3.79
C ASP A 9 14.31 -11.88 -5.17
N SER A 10 15.08 -10.80 -5.24
CA SER A 10 15.82 -10.37 -6.43
C SER A 10 16.83 -11.40 -6.96
N SER A 11 17.28 -12.36 -6.14
CA SER A 11 18.14 -13.46 -6.58
C SER A 11 17.35 -14.68 -7.08
N GLY A 12 16.02 -14.61 -7.08
CA GLY A 12 15.12 -15.72 -7.41
C GLY A 12 14.96 -16.73 -6.28
N LYS A 13 15.47 -16.43 -5.07
CA LYS A 13 15.38 -17.34 -3.93
C LYS A 13 14.02 -17.17 -3.24
N SER A 14 13.38 -18.30 -2.97
CA SER A 14 12.12 -18.35 -2.24
C SER A 14 12.34 -18.31 -0.72
N HIS A 15 11.54 -17.50 -0.04
CA HIS A 15 11.45 -17.36 1.40
C HIS A 15 10.00 -17.43 1.82
N ASN A 16 9.68 -18.26 2.81
CA ASN A 16 8.39 -18.23 3.47
C ASN A 16 8.53 -17.43 4.77
N ARG A 17 7.82 -16.31 4.87
CA ARG A 17 7.87 -15.41 6.02
C ARG A 17 6.47 -15.09 6.50
N ASN A 18 6.31 -14.96 7.81
CA ASN A 18 5.06 -14.54 8.43
C ASN A 18 5.20 -13.09 8.91
N PHE A 19 4.31 -12.21 8.45
CA PHE A 19 4.27 -10.82 8.89
C PHE A 19 3.03 -10.54 9.72
N ARG A 20 3.22 -10.04 10.94
CA ARG A 20 2.12 -9.65 11.83
C ARG A 20 1.69 -8.21 11.55
N MET A 21 0.43 -8.04 11.19
CA MET A 21 -0.20 -6.74 11.02
C MET A 21 -1.32 -6.57 12.06
N SER A 22 -1.25 -5.47 12.82
CA SER A 22 -2.35 -5.08 13.73
C SER A 22 -3.52 -4.50 12.94
N LYS A 23 -4.71 -4.50 13.53
CA LYS A 23 -5.90 -3.91 12.89
C LYS A 23 -5.70 -2.41 12.62
N LEU A 24 -5.10 -1.69 13.57
CA LEU A 24 -4.77 -0.28 13.41
C LEU A 24 -3.79 -0.04 12.27
N ALA A 25 -2.73 -0.87 12.17
CA ALA A 25 -1.79 -0.78 11.06
C ALA A 25 -2.48 -1.03 9.72
N PHE A 26 -3.36 -2.04 9.65
CA PHE A 26 -4.14 -2.31 8.44
C PHE A 26 -5.01 -1.12 8.04
N ILE A 27 -5.79 -0.55 8.96
CA ILE A 27 -6.68 0.59 8.66
C ILE A 27 -5.86 1.80 8.20
N LYS A 28 -4.72 2.06 8.85
CA LYS A 28 -3.77 3.09 8.41
C LYS A 28 -3.38 2.85 6.95
N HIS A 29 -2.87 1.66 6.61
CA HIS A 29 -2.45 1.31 5.26
C HIS A 29 -3.62 1.33 4.25
N LEU A 30 -4.82 0.90 4.66
CA LEU A 30 -6.05 0.95 3.86
C LEU A 30 -6.42 2.38 3.47
N ALA A 31 -6.26 3.33 4.41
CA ALA A 31 -6.58 4.72 4.18
C ALA A 31 -5.51 5.45 3.34
N ILE A 32 -4.22 5.13 3.55
CA ILE A 32 -3.11 5.93 3.00
C ILE A 32 -2.42 5.32 1.78
N ALA A 33 -2.53 4.01 1.51
CA ALA A 33 -1.78 3.36 0.45
C ALA A 33 -2.07 4.01 -0.91
N GLY A 34 -1.03 4.47 -1.59
CA GLY A 34 -1.13 5.20 -2.85
C GLY A 34 -1.76 6.59 -2.78
N GLN A 35 -2.21 7.06 -1.63
CA GLN A 35 -2.59 8.46 -1.46
C GLN A 35 -1.30 9.28 -1.35
N ALA A 36 -0.91 9.93 -2.45
CA ALA A 36 0.09 10.99 -2.43
C ALA A 36 -0.27 12.03 -1.35
N TYR A 37 0.73 12.83 -0.94
CA TYR A 37 0.58 14.00 -0.07
C TYR A 37 0.29 13.68 1.40
N SER A 38 1.37 13.69 2.18
CA SER A 38 1.53 13.97 3.60
C SER A 38 0.59 13.46 4.69
N PRO A 39 1.15 13.03 5.84
CA PRO A 39 0.38 12.96 7.07
C PRO A 39 -0.23 14.34 7.33
N SER A 40 -1.54 14.41 7.20
CA SER A 40 -2.32 15.60 7.52
C SER A 40 -3.45 15.18 8.46
N PRO A 41 -3.97 16.06 9.32
CA PRO A 41 -5.11 15.75 10.18
C PRO A 41 -6.33 15.24 9.37
N GLN A 42 -6.48 15.66 8.12
CA GLN A 42 -7.53 15.18 7.22
C GLN A 42 -7.44 13.67 6.97
N LYS A 43 -6.23 13.08 6.98
CA LYS A 43 -6.04 11.63 6.86
C LYS A 43 -6.51 10.86 8.09
N LEU A 44 -6.58 11.49 9.27
CA LEU A 44 -7.21 10.87 10.43
C LEU A 44 -8.70 10.65 10.18
N PHE A 45 -9.41 11.66 9.67
CA PHE A 45 -10.82 11.53 9.30
C PHE A 45 -11.03 10.51 8.19
N ARG A 46 -10.15 10.46 7.18
CA ARG A 46 -10.20 9.40 6.16
C ARG A 46 -10.01 8.01 6.77
N THR A 47 -9.07 7.86 7.71
CA THR A 47 -8.80 6.60 8.41
C THR A 47 -10.02 6.16 9.23
N ILE A 48 -10.64 7.08 9.95
CA ILE A 48 -11.88 6.84 10.70
C ILE A 48 -13.01 6.47 9.74
N GLY A 49 -13.18 7.21 8.63
CA GLY A 49 -14.20 6.93 7.62
C GLY A 49 -14.05 5.54 6.99
N MET A 50 -12.83 5.14 6.64
CA MET A 50 -12.52 3.80 6.13
C MET A 50 -12.81 2.72 7.17
N LEU A 51 -12.49 2.98 8.45
CA LEU A 51 -12.80 2.07 9.55
C LEU A 51 -14.31 1.86 9.71
N LEU A 52 -15.09 2.94 9.71
CA LEU A 52 -16.53 2.88 9.89
C LEU A 52 -17.21 2.22 8.69
N HIS A 53 -16.86 2.63 7.48
CA HIS A 53 -17.44 2.11 6.24
C HIS A 53 -17.19 0.61 6.09
N TYR A 54 -15.95 0.14 6.26
CA TYR A 54 -15.60 -1.28 6.12
C TYR A 54 -15.59 -2.04 7.46
N SER A 55 -16.31 -1.55 8.48
CA SER A 55 -16.30 -2.13 9.83
C SER A 55 -16.72 -3.61 9.83
N HIS A 56 -17.68 -3.99 8.99
CA HIS A 56 -18.14 -5.37 8.82
C HIS A 56 -17.06 -6.31 8.28
N TYR A 57 -16.10 -5.82 7.50
CA TYR A 57 -15.00 -6.63 6.98
C TYR A 57 -13.80 -6.73 7.94
N MET A 58 -13.78 -5.90 9.00
CA MET A 58 -12.66 -5.78 9.94
C MET A 58 -13.05 -6.17 11.37
N GLN A 59 -13.99 -7.10 11.56
CA GLN A 59 -14.36 -7.56 12.90
C GLN A 59 -13.16 -8.18 13.63
N SER A 60 -12.94 -7.80 14.89
CA SER A 60 -11.72 -8.15 15.64
C SER A 60 -11.50 -9.66 15.76
N ARG A 61 -12.58 -10.44 15.93
CA ARG A 61 -12.50 -11.91 16.01
C ARG A 61 -11.95 -12.52 14.72
N ALA A 62 -12.47 -12.11 13.56
CA ALA A 62 -11.99 -12.60 12.27
C ALA A 62 -10.55 -12.13 11.99
N PHE A 63 -10.28 -10.84 12.23
CA PHE A 63 -8.97 -10.25 11.98
C PHE A 63 -7.84 -10.88 12.81
N ASN A 64 -8.14 -11.25 14.06
CA ASN A 64 -7.21 -11.97 14.92
C ASN A 64 -7.02 -13.43 14.50
N ALA A 65 -8.03 -14.02 13.85
CA ALA A 65 -7.98 -15.36 13.26
C ALA A 65 -7.29 -15.40 11.87
N GLY A 66 -6.70 -14.30 11.40
CA GLY A 66 -5.94 -14.31 10.15
C GLY A 66 -6.75 -13.95 8.90
N ARG A 67 -7.98 -13.46 9.04
CA ARG A 67 -8.90 -13.24 7.90
C ARG A 67 -9.75 -11.98 8.03
N PHE A 68 -10.29 -11.51 6.92
CA PHE A 68 -11.34 -10.50 6.92
C PHE A 68 -12.71 -11.16 7.19
N SER A 69 -13.59 -10.46 7.89
CA SER A 69 -14.98 -10.90 8.08
C SER A 69 -15.81 -10.56 6.84
N GLU A 70 -17.02 -11.10 6.77
CA GLU A 70 -18.01 -10.76 5.76
C GLU A 70 -19.26 -10.19 6.45
N PRO A 71 -19.96 -9.24 5.82
CA PRO A 71 -21.25 -8.78 6.32
C PRO A 71 -22.26 -9.94 6.33
N PRO A 72 -23.35 -9.83 7.13
CA PRO A 72 -24.49 -10.73 7.03
C PRO A 72 -25.00 -10.83 5.58
N ILE A 73 -25.58 -11.97 5.20
CA ILE A 73 -26.05 -12.21 3.82
C ILE A 73 -27.04 -11.11 3.35
N THR A 74 -27.87 -10.61 4.26
CA THR A 74 -28.84 -9.53 3.99
C THR A 74 -28.19 -8.18 3.65
N LEU A 75 -26.92 -7.99 4.01
CA LEU A 75 -26.12 -6.79 3.75
C LEU A 75 -24.94 -7.08 2.78
N SER A 76 -24.90 -8.28 2.20
CA SER A 76 -23.80 -8.70 1.34
C SER A 76 -23.91 -8.06 -0.04
N ASP A 77 -23.05 -7.10 -0.34
CA ASP A 77 -22.85 -6.55 -1.68
C ASP A 77 -21.55 -7.09 -2.32
N PRO A 78 -21.64 -7.88 -3.41
CA PRO A 78 -20.47 -8.34 -4.14
C PRO A 78 -19.57 -7.21 -4.67
N THR A 79 -20.14 -6.05 -5.01
CA THR A 79 -19.38 -4.90 -5.53
C THR A 79 -18.53 -4.28 -4.43
N GLU A 80 -19.14 -4.02 -3.27
CA GLU A 80 -18.43 -3.54 -2.08
C GLU A 80 -17.33 -4.53 -1.66
N LYS A 81 -17.62 -5.83 -1.65
CA LYS A 81 -16.63 -6.88 -1.34
C LYS A 81 -15.44 -6.85 -2.31
N ALA A 82 -15.69 -6.65 -3.61
CA ALA A 82 -14.63 -6.55 -4.61
C ALA A 82 -13.79 -5.27 -4.42
N GLN A 83 -14.44 -4.14 -4.12
CA GLN A 83 -13.76 -2.88 -3.81
C GLN A 83 -12.89 -3.01 -2.54
N PHE A 84 -13.45 -3.56 -1.47
CA PHE A 84 -12.72 -3.83 -0.24
C PHE A 84 -11.52 -4.76 -0.48
N SER A 85 -11.71 -5.83 -1.27
CA SER A 85 -10.63 -6.75 -1.60
C SER A 85 -9.47 -6.05 -2.31
N ASN A 86 -9.78 -5.20 -3.31
CA ASN A 86 -8.75 -4.43 -4.01
C ASN A 86 -8.01 -3.45 -3.09
N LEU A 87 -8.73 -2.74 -2.23
CA LEU A 87 -8.14 -1.84 -1.24
C LEU A 87 -7.29 -2.59 -0.21
N ALA A 88 -7.76 -3.75 0.28
CA ALA A 88 -7.03 -4.59 1.20
C ALA A 88 -5.73 -5.13 0.58
N GLY A 89 -5.76 -5.55 -0.69
CA GLY A 89 -4.58 -5.95 -1.43
C GLY A 89 -3.55 -4.83 -1.55
N LYS A 90 -4.01 -3.60 -1.87
CA LYS A 90 -3.18 -2.40 -1.92
C LYS A 90 -2.58 -2.03 -0.55
N ALA A 91 -3.36 -2.15 0.51
CA ALA A 91 -2.92 -1.92 1.88
C ALA A 91 -1.85 -2.92 2.33
N ILE A 92 -2.05 -4.21 2.03
CA ILE A 92 -1.07 -5.26 2.35
C ILE A 92 0.21 -5.05 1.55
N ALA A 93 0.12 -4.68 0.27
CA ALA A 93 1.28 -4.35 -0.55
C ALA A 93 2.09 -3.18 0.02
N ASP A 94 1.42 -2.10 0.44
CA ASP A 94 2.04 -0.95 1.09
C ASP A 94 2.65 -1.28 2.46
N PHE A 95 2.07 -2.21 3.20
CA PHE A 95 2.64 -2.71 4.46
C PHE A 95 3.88 -3.57 4.21
N LEU A 96 3.81 -4.52 3.26
CA LEU A 96 4.91 -5.44 2.96
C LEU A 96 6.10 -4.72 2.33
N SER A 97 5.88 -3.73 1.45
CA SER A 97 6.98 -2.94 0.87
C SER A 97 7.82 -2.21 1.93
N LYS A 98 7.21 -1.80 3.04
CA LYS A 98 7.93 -1.20 4.17
C LYS A 98 8.66 -2.23 5.03
N ARG A 99 8.16 -3.47 5.06
CA ARG A 99 8.69 -4.56 5.90
C ARG A 99 9.77 -5.40 5.21
N ILE A 100 9.70 -5.52 3.89
CA ILE A 100 10.61 -6.33 3.07
C ILE A 100 11.67 -5.42 2.45
N ASP A 101 11.26 -4.36 1.77
CA ASP A 101 12.13 -3.51 0.95
C ASP A 101 12.50 -2.17 1.58
N ASN A 102 12.08 -1.94 2.84
CA ASN A 102 12.31 -0.70 3.58
C ASN A 102 11.82 0.55 2.83
N SER A 103 10.69 0.44 2.12
CA SER A 103 10.03 1.61 1.52
C SER A 103 9.73 2.66 2.59
N LEU A 104 10.00 3.93 2.26
CA LEU A 104 9.65 5.09 3.07
C LEU A 104 8.16 5.41 2.90
N PHE A 105 7.70 5.46 1.66
CA PHE A 105 6.31 5.72 1.30
C PHE A 105 5.94 5.15 -0.07
N THR A 106 4.63 5.04 -0.33
CA THR A 106 4.08 4.68 -1.64
C THR A 106 3.13 5.76 -2.15
N VAL A 107 3.05 5.85 -3.47
CA VAL A 107 2.19 6.77 -4.20
C VAL A 107 1.43 5.99 -5.27
N ASN A 108 0.22 6.41 -5.60
CA ASN A 108 -0.51 5.86 -6.73
C ASN A 108 0.29 6.12 -8.01
N TYR A 109 0.52 5.06 -8.79
CA TYR A 109 1.35 5.16 -9.99
C TYR A 109 0.79 6.18 -11.00
N GLU A 110 -0.53 6.25 -11.17
CA GLU A 110 -1.19 7.23 -12.05
C GLU A 110 -0.99 8.66 -11.57
N SER A 111 -1.03 8.88 -10.25
CA SER A 111 -0.77 10.20 -9.68
C SER A 111 0.68 10.62 -9.96
N ALA A 112 1.65 9.72 -9.80
CA ALA A 112 3.04 9.98 -10.14
C ALA A 112 3.22 10.28 -11.64
N MET A 113 2.55 9.53 -12.51
CA MET A 113 2.55 9.77 -13.95
C MET A 113 2.09 11.18 -14.29
N ARG A 114 1.00 11.66 -13.67
CA ARG A 114 0.48 13.02 -13.90
C ARG A 114 1.49 14.10 -13.48
N ILE A 115 2.13 13.91 -12.33
CA ILE A 115 3.12 14.86 -11.80
C ILE A 115 4.35 14.95 -12.73
N GLN A 116 4.79 13.83 -13.29
CA GLN A 116 5.92 13.75 -14.22
C GLN A 116 5.52 14.07 -15.69
N GLY A 117 4.28 14.47 -15.96
CA GLY A 117 3.84 14.87 -17.30
C GLY A 117 3.59 13.71 -18.27
N HIS A 118 3.48 12.48 -17.79
CA HIS A 118 3.18 11.33 -18.63
C HIS A 118 1.68 11.20 -18.95
N LYS A 119 1.35 10.72 -20.15
CA LYS A 119 -0.04 10.42 -20.56
C LYS A 119 -0.55 9.16 -19.87
N LEU A 120 -1.80 9.18 -19.39
CA LEU A 120 -2.45 8.03 -18.72
C LEU A 120 -2.96 6.97 -19.72
N LYS A 121 -2.06 6.37 -20.50
CA LYS A 121 -2.39 5.32 -21.48
C LYS A 121 -1.61 4.04 -21.22
N GLY A 122 -2.21 2.90 -21.55
CA GLY A 122 -1.58 1.58 -21.46
C GLY A 122 -1.72 0.91 -20.10
N GLN A 123 -1.13 -0.28 -19.98
CA GLN A 123 -1.02 -0.99 -18.70
C GLN A 123 -0.06 -0.25 -17.78
N ARG A 124 -0.34 -0.33 -16.48
CA ARG A 124 0.46 0.30 -15.43
C ARG A 124 0.30 -0.44 -14.10
N PRO A 125 1.30 -0.36 -13.22
CA PRO A 125 1.23 -0.84 -11.85
C PRO A 125 0.24 -0.02 -11.01
N ASP A 126 -0.11 -0.55 -9.83
CA ASP A 126 -0.99 0.12 -8.88
C ASP A 126 -0.31 1.22 -8.06
N LEU A 127 0.95 0.99 -7.68
CA LEU A 127 1.73 1.87 -6.81
C LEU A 127 3.15 2.06 -7.35
N ILE A 128 3.76 3.17 -6.94
CA ILE A 128 5.20 3.40 -7.00
C ILE A 128 5.69 3.66 -5.57
N ALA A 129 6.84 3.10 -5.23
CA ALA A 129 7.41 3.10 -3.90
C ALA A 129 8.84 3.65 -3.93
N TYR A 130 9.20 4.35 -2.86
CA TYR A 130 10.51 4.99 -2.71
C TYR A 130 11.21 4.44 -1.48
N THR A 131 12.48 4.08 -1.62
CA THR A 131 13.42 3.84 -0.52
C THR A 131 14.44 4.99 -0.48
N GLN A 132 15.43 4.89 0.40
CA GLN A 132 16.54 5.85 0.43
C GLN A 132 17.37 5.86 -0.87
N ASN A 133 17.47 4.72 -1.57
CA ASN A 133 18.40 4.52 -2.70
C ASN A 133 17.76 3.82 -3.91
N SER A 134 16.45 3.54 -3.89
CA SER A 134 15.75 2.90 -5.00
C SER A 134 14.30 3.35 -5.14
N ILE A 135 13.79 3.29 -6.36
CA ILE A 135 12.40 3.46 -6.74
C ILE A 135 11.92 2.14 -7.31
N PHE A 136 10.75 1.68 -6.90
CA PHE A 136 10.18 0.45 -7.45
C PHE A 136 8.68 0.53 -7.67
N ALA A 137 8.21 -0.16 -8.70
CA ALA A 137 6.79 -0.28 -8.99
C ALA A 137 6.17 -1.45 -8.24
N ILE A 138 4.90 -1.35 -7.85
CA ILE A 138 4.17 -2.45 -7.22
C ILE A 138 2.82 -2.64 -7.91
N GLU A 139 2.62 -3.82 -8.49
CA GLU A 139 1.31 -4.30 -8.91
C GLU A 139 0.64 -4.98 -7.71
N ALA A 140 -0.50 -4.45 -7.27
CA ALA A 140 -1.15 -4.89 -6.03
C ALA A 140 -2.52 -5.50 -6.33
N LYS A 141 -2.76 -6.72 -5.83
CA LYS A 141 -4.07 -7.37 -5.98
C LYS A 141 -4.54 -7.98 -4.67
N GLY A 142 -5.84 -7.89 -4.43
CA GLY A 142 -6.50 -8.58 -3.33
C GLY A 142 -7.62 -9.47 -3.85
N ARG A 143 -7.56 -10.76 -3.51
CA ARG A 143 -8.42 -11.80 -4.07
C ARG A 143 -9.19 -12.53 -2.99
N HIS A 144 -10.50 -12.68 -3.18
CA HIS A 144 -11.30 -13.54 -2.31
C HIS A 144 -11.03 -15.04 -2.57
N GLN A 145 -10.52 -15.38 -3.76
CA GLN A 145 -10.19 -16.76 -4.16
C GLN A 145 -9.03 -17.32 -3.33
N PRO A 146 -8.94 -18.66 -3.16
CA PRO A 146 -7.89 -19.32 -2.38
C PRO A 146 -6.51 -19.33 -3.07
N ASN A 147 -6.37 -18.73 -4.25
CA ASN A 147 -5.11 -18.66 -5.00
C ASN A 147 -4.80 -17.23 -5.48
N SER A 148 -3.52 -16.98 -5.72
CA SER A 148 -3.00 -15.69 -6.23
C SER A 148 -3.32 -15.43 -7.71
N GLY A 149 -3.99 -16.34 -8.42
CA GLY A 149 -4.06 -16.27 -9.88
C GLY A 149 -2.68 -16.43 -10.53
N ASN A 150 -2.52 -15.87 -11.72
CA ASN A 150 -1.30 -16.00 -12.52
C ASN A 150 -0.27 -14.94 -12.13
N MET A 151 0.72 -15.34 -11.32
CA MET A 151 1.80 -14.44 -10.88
C MET A 151 2.67 -13.92 -12.03
N THR A 152 2.81 -14.66 -13.13
CA THR A 152 3.54 -14.21 -14.31
C THR A 152 2.86 -13.01 -14.97
N VAL A 153 1.52 -13.02 -15.05
CA VAL A 153 0.75 -11.89 -15.59
C VAL A 153 0.86 -10.67 -14.68
N HIS A 154 0.70 -10.84 -13.37
CA HIS A 154 0.84 -9.73 -12.42
C HIS A 154 2.26 -9.17 -12.41
N LYS A 155 3.28 -10.03 -12.56
CA LYS A 155 4.66 -9.58 -12.69
C LYS A 155 4.85 -8.81 -13.99
N ALA A 156 4.43 -9.32 -15.14
CA ALA A 156 4.52 -8.60 -16.41
C ALA A 156 3.86 -7.21 -16.30
N GLN A 157 2.68 -7.11 -15.69
CA GLN A 157 2.01 -5.83 -15.47
C GLN A 157 2.81 -4.89 -14.55
N SER A 158 3.46 -5.39 -13.49
CA SER A 158 4.31 -4.57 -12.62
C SER A 158 5.48 -3.90 -13.34
N GLN A 159 5.90 -4.45 -14.50
CA GLN A 159 7.01 -3.95 -15.32
C GLN A 159 6.56 -2.93 -16.37
N THR A 160 5.26 -2.61 -16.41
CA THR A 160 4.70 -1.66 -17.38
C THR A 160 4.72 -0.24 -16.84
N GLY A 161 4.32 0.71 -17.71
CA GLY A 161 4.27 2.13 -17.40
C GLY A 161 5.55 2.88 -17.79
N PRO A 162 5.49 4.22 -17.90
CA PRO A 162 6.59 5.01 -18.44
C PRO A 162 7.58 5.52 -17.38
N ILE A 163 7.29 5.35 -16.08
CA ILE A 163 8.17 5.83 -15.01
C ILE A 163 9.32 4.83 -14.84
N PRO A 164 10.59 5.25 -15.01
CA PRO A 164 11.74 4.39 -14.77
C PRO A 164 11.81 3.99 -13.29
N VAL A 165 12.05 2.71 -13.03
CA VAL A 165 12.15 2.13 -11.69
C VAL A 165 13.33 1.16 -11.64
N ASN A 166 13.97 1.02 -10.49
CA ASN A 166 15.09 0.08 -10.31
C ASN A 166 14.63 -1.38 -10.34
N PHE A 167 13.41 -1.65 -9.87
CA PHE A 167 12.79 -2.97 -9.93
C PHE A 167 11.26 -2.84 -9.82
N SER A 168 10.56 -3.97 -9.94
CA SER A 168 9.11 -4.00 -9.81
C SER A 168 8.67 -5.20 -9.02
N ILE A 169 7.48 -5.15 -8.43
CA ILE A 169 6.98 -6.20 -7.55
C ILE A 169 5.56 -6.57 -7.96
N ALA A 170 5.29 -7.86 -8.05
CA ALA A 170 3.93 -8.37 -8.04
C ALA A 170 3.56 -8.81 -6.62
N CYS A 171 2.62 -8.10 -6.00
CA CYS A 171 2.13 -8.37 -4.66
C CYS A 171 0.66 -8.76 -4.71
N VAL A 172 0.39 -10.06 -4.58
CA VAL A 172 -0.97 -10.60 -4.65
C VAL A 172 -1.36 -11.21 -3.31
N SER A 173 -2.26 -10.52 -2.61
CA SER A 173 -2.92 -11.04 -1.42
C SER A 173 -4.15 -11.85 -1.82
N TYR A 174 -4.32 -13.04 -1.24
CA TYR A 174 -5.38 -13.96 -1.61
C TYR A 174 -5.96 -14.68 -0.38
N ASN A 175 -7.04 -15.42 -0.60
CA ASN A 175 -7.81 -16.13 0.42
C ASN A 175 -8.29 -15.20 1.55
N LEU A 176 -8.65 -13.96 1.18
CA LEU A 176 -8.83 -12.83 2.09
C LEU A 176 -9.83 -13.09 3.24
N PHE A 177 -10.86 -13.89 3.01
CA PHE A 177 -11.96 -14.12 3.95
C PHE A 177 -11.85 -15.43 4.75
N ASN A 178 -10.84 -16.26 4.46
CA ASN A 178 -10.60 -17.52 5.18
C ASN A 178 -9.26 -17.53 5.94
N ASN A 179 -8.14 -17.26 5.26
CA ASN A 179 -6.81 -17.16 5.87
C ASN A 179 -5.88 -16.42 4.90
N VAL A 180 -5.58 -15.16 5.21
CA VAL A 180 -4.84 -14.26 4.32
C VAL A 180 -3.43 -14.78 4.07
N ALA A 181 -3.13 -14.96 2.80
CA ALA A 181 -1.79 -15.27 2.30
C ALA A 181 -1.39 -14.27 1.22
N CYS A 182 -0.09 -14.16 0.95
CA CYS A 182 0.45 -13.23 -0.03
C CYS A 182 1.59 -13.86 -0.82
N ASN A 183 1.55 -13.68 -2.14
CA ASN A 183 2.72 -13.90 -2.99
C ASN A 183 3.37 -12.53 -3.27
N TYR A 184 4.64 -12.41 -2.91
CA TYR A 184 5.45 -11.21 -3.07
C TYR A 184 6.62 -11.53 -3.99
N HIS A 185 6.48 -11.23 -5.28
CA HIS A 185 7.45 -11.62 -6.30
C HIS A 185 8.26 -10.41 -6.77
N ASP A 186 9.54 -10.40 -6.41
CA ASP A 186 10.55 -9.43 -6.80
C ASP A 186 11.67 -10.03 -7.67
N PRO A 187 11.40 -10.66 -8.84
CA PRO A 187 12.49 -11.01 -9.74
C PRO A 187 13.04 -9.75 -10.42
N PHE A 188 14.36 -9.60 -10.37
CA PHE A 188 15.17 -8.47 -10.84
C PHE A 188 14.84 -8.01 -12.27
N ILE A 189 15.01 -6.70 -12.51
CA ILE A 189 15.02 -6.07 -13.84
C ILE A 189 16.26 -5.17 -13.87
N ASP A 190 16.86 -5.06 -15.06
CA ASP A 190 18.14 -4.42 -15.34
C ASP A 190 18.42 -3.09 -14.61
N ASN A 191 19.71 -2.86 -14.41
CA ASN A 191 20.36 -1.80 -13.66
C ASN A 191 20.00 -0.39 -14.19
N ILE A 192 18.84 0.15 -13.81
CA ILE A 192 18.41 1.52 -14.17
C ILE A 192 19.00 2.52 -13.17
N GLU A 193 19.54 3.63 -13.68
CA GLU A 193 20.14 4.72 -12.91
C GLU A 193 19.11 5.40 -11.99
N TYR A 194 19.52 5.73 -10.77
CA TYR A 194 18.65 6.19 -9.68
C TYR A 194 18.21 7.67 -9.84
N ASP A 195 16.90 7.93 -9.91
CA ASP A 195 16.35 9.30 -10.05
C ASP A 195 16.18 10.02 -8.71
N ASN A 196 17.25 10.69 -8.28
CA ASN A 196 17.26 11.55 -7.09
C ASN A 196 16.30 12.75 -7.19
N THR A 197 15.98 13.23 -8.40
CA THR A 197 15.15 14.43 -8.60
C THR A 197 13.69 14.13 -8.27
N SER A 198 13.16 13.01 -8.79
CA SER A 198 11.80 12.56 -8.47
C SER A 198 11.65 12.26 -6.98
N LEU A 199 12.65 11.64 -6.34
CA LEU A 199 12.63 11.41 -4.88
C LEU A 199 12.50 12.72 -4.11
N GLY A 200 13.32 13.73 -4.45
CA GLY A 200 13.30 15.03 -3.77
C GLY A 200 11.93 15.71 -3.88
N ILE A 201 11.36 15.77 -5.08
CA ILE A 201 10.05 16.38 -5.33
C ILE A 201 8.94 15.61 -4.61
N LEU A 202 8.91 14.28 -4.75
CA LEU A 202 7.83 13.46 -4.18
C LEU A 202 7.93 13.35 -2.67
N SER A 203 9.14 13.28 -2.10
CA SER A 203 9.33 13.30 -0.65
C SER A 203 8.92 14.66 -0.08
N ARG A 204 9.34 15.77 -0.70
CA ARG A 204 8.91 17.11 -0.30
C ARG A 204 7.39 17.24 -0.33
N ASN A 205 6.76 16.81 -1.42
CA ASN A 205 5.29 16.80 -1.53
C ASN A 205 4.64 15.84 -0.53
N TYR A 206 5.28 14.70 -0.23
CA TYR A 206 4.82 13.75 0.77
C TYR A 206 4.98 14.28 2.19
N TYR A 207 5.81 15.28 2.49
CA TYR A 207 5.88 15.83 3.86
C TYR A 207 5.35 17.26 3.96
N LYS A 208 4.88 17.83 2.84
CA LYS A 208 4.43 19.22 2.74
C LYS A 208 3.35 19.56 3.76
N ASP A 209 2.30 18.75 3.86
CA ASP A 209 1.18 19.07 4.77
C ASP A 209 1.56 18.90 6.26
N ILE A 210 2.57 18.08 6.61
CA ILE A 210 3.13 18.07 7.98
C ILE A 210 3.84 19.39 8.21
N LEU A 211 4.70 19.80 7.28
CA LEU A 211 5.46 21.04 7.40
C LEU A 211 4.52 22.25 7.51
N GLU A 212 3.42 22.27 6.74
CA GLU A 212 2.38 23.28 6.85
C GLU A 212 1.63 23.20 8.19
N PHE A 213 1.28 21.99 8.64
CA PHE A 213 0.63 21.79 9.94
C PHE A 213 1.50 22.22 11.12
N LEU A 214 2.82 22.01 11.04
CA LEU A 214 3.79 22.42 12.07
C LEU A 214 4.15 23.92 11.99
N ASN A 215 3.76 24.62 10.92
CA ASN A 215 4.07 26.03 10.76
C ASN A 215 3.11 26.85 11.64
N SER A 216 3.66 27.43 12.71
CA SER A 216 3.20 28.49 13.64
C SER A 216 1.71 28.77 13.88
N ASP A 217 0.85 28.82 12.86
CA ASP A 217 -0.54 29.28 13.00
C ASP A 217 -1.44 28.27 13.76
N GLY A 218 -1.01 27.02 13.93
CA GLY A 218 -1.76 25.96 14.61
C GLY A 218 -1.12 25.35 15.86
N PHE A 219 0.13 25.73 16.19
CA PHE A 219 0.90 25.16 17.32
C PHE A 219 1.54 26.23 18.22
N ASP A 220 1.13 27.50 18.10
CA ASP A 220 1.40 28.47 19.16
C ASP A 220 0.79 27.95 20.47
N PHE A 221 1.64 27.74 21.47
CA PHE A 221 1.23 27.46 22.83
C PHE A 221 1.56 28.68 23.67
N GLU A 222 0.63 29.11 24.50
CA GLU A 222 0.90 30.09 25.54
C GLU A 222 1.43 29.35 26.78
N GLU A 223 2.68 29.60 27.15
CA GLU A 223 3.18 29.22 28.47
C GLU A 223 2.46 30.06 29.52
N THR A 224 1.62 29.40 30.33
CA THR A 224 1.02 30.03 31.51
C THR A 224 1.81 29.61 32.74
N GLU A 225 2.52 30.54 33.37
CA GLU A 225 3.06 30.32 34.71
C GLU A 225 1.90 30.27 35.71
N ILE A 226 1.76 29.13 36.39
CA ILE A 226 0.82 28.98 37.49
C ILE A 226 1.51 29.54 38.75
N GLN A 227 0.99 30.65 39.29
CA GLN A 227 1.38 31.19 40.59
C GLN A 227 0.75 30.41 41.76
#